data_AF-A0A4S5BRF7-F1
#
_entry.id   AF-A0A4S5BRF7-F1
#
_cell.length_a   1.000
_cell.length_b   1.000
_cell.length_c   1.000
_cell.angle_alpha   90.00
_cell.angle_beta   90.00
_cell.angle_gamma   90.00
#
_symmetry.space_group_name_H-M   'P 1'
#
loop_
_entity.id
_entity.type
_entity.pdbx_description
1 polymer ?
#
loop_
_entity_poly.entity_id
_entity_poly.type
_entity_poly.pdbx_seq_one_letter_code
_entity_poly.pdbx_strand_id
1 'polypeptide(L)'
;MTVWSKLITALRGGAHEAGEAIVDSQALRILDQEIRDADADLRKSKEALAEIMAKEKLARSKLEKSVSTIQEYEGYAIKALEGNNENLALEVANKIASLERARDEEQAQADQFASSATQLRQAIAQADSHIKRLKQQADTVKATENVQRAQATVAERYSGSESRVQTALDSLERIKQKQAENGARLQAAAELAKENSEDALDARLRSAGITPDTHSASAVLARLKAHKKQQP
;
A
#
# COMPACT_ATOMS: atom_id res chain seq x y z
N MET A 1 3.30 -31.42 -5.55
CA MET A 1 4.73 -31.14 -5.28
C MET A 1 5.13 -29.90 -6.05
N THR A 2 5.30 -28.80 -5.33
CA THR A 2 5.36 -27.41 -5.80
C THR A 2 6.69 -27.10 -6.49
N VAL A 3 6.63 -26.27 -7.54
CA VAL A 3 7.74 -25.77 -8.38
C VAL A 3 8.94 -25.26 -7.56
N TRP A 4 8.67 -24.78 -6.35
CA TRP A 4 9.64 -24.31 -5.36
C TRP A 4 10.65 -25.40 -4.90
N SER A 5 10.23 -26.66 -4.81
CA SER A 5 11.13 -27.78 -4.43
C SER A 5 12.14 -28.15 -5.53
N LYS A 6 11.80 -27.87 -6.80
CA LYS A 6 12.68 -28.11 -7.94
C LYS A 6 13.77 -27.05 -8.06
N LEU A 7 13.47 -25.79 -7.71
CA LEU A 7 14.44 -24.70 -7.65
C LEU A 7 15.54 -24.94 -6.61
N ILE A 8 15.18 -25.47 -5.44
CA ILE A 8 16.16 -25.77 -4.37
C ILE A 8 17.03 -26.98 -4.71
N THR A 9 16.49 -27.93 -5.47
CA THR A 9 17.26 -29.10 -5.92
C THR A 9 18.24 -28.72 -7.04
N ALA A 10 17.87 -27.77 -7.92
CA ALA A 10 18.77 -27.22 -8.93
C ALA A 10 19.93 -26.41 -8.30
N LEU A 11 19.69 -25.75 -7.17
CA LEU A 11 20.70 -24.96 -6.46
C LEU A 11 21.77 -25.80 -5.74
N ARG A 12 21.52 -27.10 -5.49
CA ARG A 12 22.44 -28.00 -4.77
C ARG A 12 23.33 -28.84 -5.69
N GLY A 13 23.04 -28.86 -7.00
CA GLY A 13 23.79 -29.60 -8.02
C GLY A 13 24.64 -28.68 -8.88
N GLY A 14 25.66 -28.05 -8.29
CA GLY A 14 26.64 -27.27 -9.04
C GLY A 14 27.45 -28.15 -10.00
N ALA A 15 27.28 -27.93 -11.30
CA ALA A 15 28.24 -28.26 -12.34
C ALA A 15 28.00 -27.37 -13.56
N HIS A 16 29.08 -26.80 -14.09
CA HIS A 16 29.21 -25.95 -15.29
C HIS A 16 28.87 -24.45 -15.15
N GLU A 17 29.91 -23.67 -14.83
CA GLU A 17 30.05 -22.20 -14.94
C GLU A 17 29.83 -21.63 -16.37
N ALA A 18 29.27 -22.41 -17.31
CA ALA A 18 28.81 -21.96 -18.62
C ALA A 18 27.27 -21.89 -18.72
N GLY A 19 26.54 -22.31 -17.67
CA GLY A 19 25.06 -22.29 -17.62
C GLY A 19 24.43 -21.08 -16.93
N GLU A 20 25.15 -20.41 -16.02
CA GLU A 20 24.59 -19.31 -15.20
C GLU A 20 24.16 -18.10 -16.03
N ALA A 21 24.93 -17.69 -17.05
CA ALA A 21 24.57 -16.57 -17.91
C ALA A 21 23.28 -16.79 -18.74
N ILE A 22 22.96 -18.05 -19.09
CA ILE A 22 21.73 -18.40 -19.81
C ILE A 22 20.54 -18.44 -18.86
N VAL A 23 20.74 -18.93 -17.64
CA VAL A 23 19.70 -18.97 -16.60
C VAL A 23 19.36 -17.57 -16.08
N ASP A 24 20.34 -16.69 -15.92
CA ASP A 24 20.16 -15.31 -15.43
C ASP A 24 19.39 -14.43 -16.42
N SER A 25 19.70 -14.52 -17.72
CA SER A 25 18.95 -13.79 -18.75
C SER A 25 17.48 -14.22 -18.83
N GLN A 26 17.20 -15.50 -18.61
CA GLN A 26 15.83 -16.04 -18.58
C GLN A 26 15.10 -15.64 -17.29
N ALA A 27 15.81 -15.58 -16.15
CA ALA A 27 15.27 -15.11 -14.88
C ALA A 27 14.86 -13.63 -14.95
N LEU A 28 15.69 -12.76 -15.58
CA LEU A 28 15.34 -11.36 -15.81
C LEU A 28 14.14 -11.19 -16.73
N ARG A 29 14.02 -12.03 -17.77
CA ARG A 29 12.85 -12.03 -18.65
C ARG A 29 11.57 -12.45 -17.94
N ILE A 30 11.65 -13.46 -17.05
CA ILE A 30 10.53 -13.90 -16.21
C ILE A 30 10.14 -12.78 -15.24
N LEU A 31 11.11 -12.14 -14.57
CA LEU A 31 10.86 -11.02 -13.67
C LEU A 31 10.18 -9.85 -14.39
N ASP A 32 10.63 -9.49 -15.59
CA ASP A 32 10.00 -8.46 -16.42
C ASP A 32 8.54 -8.79 -16.76
N GLN A 33 8.28 -10.06 -17.08
CA GLN A 33 6.92 -10.50 -17.37
C GLN A 33 6.04 -10.42 -16.12
N GLU A 34 6.53 -10.90 -14.98
CA GLU A 34 5.81 -10.83 -13.71
C GLU A 34 5.51 -9.39 -13.29
N ILE A 35 6.45 -8.46 -13.51
CA ILE A 35 6.24 -7.02 -13.25
C ILE A 35 5.14 -6.45 -14.16
N ARG A 36 5.11 -6.83 -15.44
CA ARG A 36 4.06 -6.39 -16.38
C ARG A 36 2.69 -6.94 -16.02
N ASP A 37 2.64 -8.21 -15.63
CA ASP A 37 1.40 -8.86 -15.22
C ASP A 37 0.87 -8.23 -13.91
N ALA A 38 1.76 -7.96 -12.95
CA ALA A 38 1.44 -7.24 -11.72
C ALA A 38 0.96 -5.79 -11.99
N ASP A 39 1.55 -5.06 -12.94
CA ASP A 39 1.06 -3.75 -13.38
C ASP A 39 -0.36 -3.84 -13.98
N ALA A 40 -0.63 -4.87 -14.79
CA ALA A 40 -1.92 -5.06 -15.42
C ALA A 40 -3.00 -5.36 -14.36
N ASP A 41 -2.69 -6.20 -13.39
CA ASP A 41 -3.60 -6.53 -12.28
C ASP A 41 -3.78 -5.35 -11.33
N LEU A 42 -2.75 -4.52 -11.12
CA LEU A 42 -2.87 -3.26 -10.39
C LEU A 42 -3.85 -2.29 -11.08
N ARG A 43 -3.84 -2.23 -12.42
CA ARG A 43 -4.80 -1.41 -13.18
C ARG A 43 -6.23 -1.90 -13.00
N LYS A 44 -6.47 -3.21 -13.15
CA LYS A 44 -7.80 -3.81 -12.88
C LYS A 44 -8.26 -3.54 -11.45
N SER A 45 -7.34 -3.60 -10.48
CA SER A 45 -7.65 -3.28 -9.08
C SER A 45 -8.05 -1.82 -8.89
N LYS A 46 -7.41 -0.88 -9.59
CA LYS A 46 -7.78 0.55 -9.59
C LYS A 46 -9.16 0.78 -10.21
N GLU A 47 -9.52 0.03 -11.25
CA GLU A 47 -10.88 0.06 -11.84
C GLU A 47 -11.93 -0.47 -10.86
N ALA A 48 -11.67 -1.61 -10.21
CA ALA A 48 -12.54 -2.16 -9.18
C ALA A 48 -12.71 -1.20 -7.99
N LEU A 49 -11.64 -0.49 -7.59
CA LEU A 49 -11.73 0.56 -6.57
C LEU A 49 -12.66 1.69 -7.01
N ALA A 50 -12.55 2.15 -8.26
CA ALA A 50 -13.44 3.19 -8.78
C ALA A 50 -14.90 2.74 -8.76
N GLU A 51 -15.18 1.47 -9.09
CA GLU A 51 -16.53 0.90 -9.02
C GLU A 51 -17.07 0.89 -7.58
N ILE A 52 -16.27 0.45 -6.60
CA ILE A 52 -16.68 0.45 -5.19
C ILE A 52 -16.91 1.88 -4.69
N MET A 53 -16.04 2.83 -5.05
CA MET A 53 -16.21 4.24 -4.69
C MET A 53 -17.49 4.84 -5.32
N ALA A 54 -17.85 4.43 -6.54
CA ALA A 54 -19.11 4.84 -7.15
C ALA A 54 -20.31 4.28 -6.37
N LYS A 55 -20.27 2.99 -5.99
CA LYS A 55 -21.31 2.36 -5.15
C LYS A 55 -21.42 3.03 -3.78
N GLU A 56 -20.29 3.34 -3.14
CA GLU A 56 -20.23 4.10 -1.88
C GLU A 56 -20.94 5.45 -2.03
N LYS A 57 -20.62 6.23 -3.08
CA LYS A 57 -21.22 7.54 -3.32
C LYS A 57 -22.72 7.46 -3.55
N LEU A 58 -23.18 6.47 -4.30
CA LEU A 58 -24.61 6.23 -4.52
C LEU A 58 -25.33 5.85 -3.23
N ALA A 59 -24.75 4.96 -2.43
CA ALA A 59 -25.29 4.56 -1.13
C ALA A 59 -25.40 5.75 -0.17
N ARG A 60 -24.35 6.58 -0.07
CA ARG A 60 -24.37 7.82 0.72
C ARG A 60 -25.43 8.81 0.24
N SER A 61 -25.57 9.01 -1.07
CA SER A 61 -26.60 9.92 -1.60
C SER A 61 -28.02 9.40 -1.30
N LYS A 62 -28.22 8.08 -1.28
CA LYS A 62 -29.50 7.47 -0.89
C LYS A 62 -29.78 7.72 0.60
N LEU A 63 -28.79 7.46 1.45
CA LEU A 63 -28.84 7.73 2.88
C LEU A 63 -29.16 9.20 3.18
N GLU A 64 -28.52 10.16 2.51
CA GLU A 64 -28.78 11.59 2.66
C GLU A 64 -30.24 11.95 2.32
N LYS A 65 -30.80 11.34 1.28
CA LYS A 65 -32.22 11.52 0.93
C LYS A 65 -33.13 10.95 2.01
N SER A 66 -32.85 9.76 2.51
CA SER A 66 -33.62 9.14 3.59
C SER A 66 -33.60 9.98 4.87
N VAL A 67 -32.44 10.53 5.24
CA VAL A 67 -32.31 11.47 6.38
C VAL A 67 -33.14 12.73 6.15
N SER A 68 -33.09 13.32 4.95
CA SER A 68 -33.90 14.49 4.61
C SER A 68 -35.41 14.20 4.69
N THR A 69 -35.85 13.06 4.18
CA THR A 69 -37.26 12.63 4.29
C THR A 69 -37.67 12.42 5.74
N ILE A 70 -36.81 11.81 6.59
CA ILE A 70 -37.09 11.68 8.02
C ILE A 70 -37.31 13.06 8.66
N GLN A 71 -36.41 14.01 8.41
CA GLN A 71 -36.52 15.38 8.93
C GLN A 71 -37.81 16.10 8.48
N GLU A 72 -38.23 15.89 7.23
CA GLU A 72 -39.48 16.44 6.71
C GLU A 72 -40.69 15.88 7.48
N TYR A 73 -40.72 14.57 7.70
CA TYR A 73 -41.80 13.92 8.46
C TYR A 73 -41.78 14.27 9.94
N GLU A 74 -40.60 14.45 10.55
CA GLU A 74 -40.47 15.00 11.90
C GLU A 74 -41.13 16.38 12.00
N GLY A 75 -40.90 17.24 11.00
CA GLY A 75 -41.59 18.53 10.89
C GLY A 75 -43.11 18.40 10.79
N TYR A 76 -43.62 17.39 10.06
CA TYR A 76 -45.07 17.12 10.00
C TYR A 76 -45.62 16.62 11.34
N ALA A 77 -44.88 15.77 12.06
CA ALA A 77 -45.29 15.28 13.37
C ALA A 77 -45.40 16.44 14.39
N ILE A 78 -44.42 17.35 14.40
CA ILE A 78 -44.44 18.55 15.25
C ILE A 78 -45.66 19.42 14.95
N LYS A 79 -45.94 19.72 13.67
CA LYS A 79 -47.11 20.50 13.28
C LYS A 79 -48.43 19.83 13.67
N ALA A 80 -48.52 18.51 13.59
CA ALA A 80 -49.70 17.76 14.02
C ALA A 80 -49.91 17.86 15.54
N LEU A 81 -48.83 17.80 16.33
CA LEU A 81 -48.86 18.01 17.78
C LEU A 81 -49.25 19.44 18.15
N GLU A 82 -48.70 20.45 17.47
CA GLU A 82 -49.08 21.86 17.66
C GLU A 82 -50.56 22.11 17.36
N GLY A 83 -51.13 21.34 16.42
CA GLY A 83 -52.56 21.34 16.10
C GLY A 83 -53.43 20.49 17.05
N ASN A 84 -52.89 19.96 18.16
CA ASN A 84 -53.56 19.01 19.07
C ASN A 84 -54.13 17.77 18.36
N ASN A 85 -53.56 17.35 17.22
CA ASN A 85 -53.97 16.16 16.51
C ASN A 85 -53.02 14.99 16.81
N GLU A 86 -53.14 14.45 18.02
CA GLU A 86 -52.28 13.38 18.52
C GLU A 86 -52.36 12.09 17.70
N ASN A 87 -53.54 11.76 17.16
CA ASN A 87 -53.71 10.58 16.31
C ASN A 87 -52.87 10.69 15.02
N LEU A 88 -52.92 11.85 14.36
CA LEU A 88 -52.11 12.10 13.16
C LEU A 88 -50.61 12.11 13.50
N ALA A 89 -50.24 12.72 14.64
CA ALA A 89 -48.85 12.70 15.09
C ALA A 89 -48.33 11.27 15.33
N LEU A 90 -49.16 10.38 15.91
CA LEU A 90 -48.84 8.97 16.12
C LEU A 90 -48.66 8.23 14.78
N GLU A 91 -49.52 8.47 13.80
CA GLU A 91 -49.38 7.89 12.45
C GLU A 91 -48.08 8.32 11.77
N VAL A 92 -47.75 9.61 11.84
CA VAL A 92 -46.49 10.16 11.29
C VAL A 92 -45.28 9.58 12.04
N ALA A 93 -45.35 9.44 13.37
CA ALA A 93 -44.30 8.81 14.16
C ALA A 93 -44.04 7.35 13.75
N ASN A 94 -45.10 6.56 13.50
CA ASN A 94 -44.98 5.19 12.99
C ASN A 94 -44.31 5.15 11.60
N LYS A 95 -44.60 6.15 10.75
CA LYS A 95 -43.94 6.30 9.45
C LYS A 95 -42.46 6.63 9.59
N ILE A 96 -42.11 7.57 10.49
CA ILE A 96 -40.72 7.92 10.82
C ILE A 96 -39.97 6.68 11.29
N ALA A 97 -40.49 5.93 12.25
CA ALA A 97 -39.84 4.71 12.77
C ALA A 97 -39.60 3.65 11.68
N SER A 98 -40.42 3.62 10.63
CA SER A 98 -40.21 2.74 9.48
C SER A 98 -39.14 3.27 8.52
N LEU A 99 -39.07 4.59 8.32
CA LEU A 99 -38.02 5.24 7.53
C LEU A 99 -36.66 5.15 8.23
N GLU A 100 -36.61 5.30 9.55
CA GLU A 100 -35.39 5.17 10.35
C GLU A 100 -34.77 3.78 10.23
N ARG A 101 -35.59 2.72 10.29
CA ARG A 101 -35.12 1.35 10.06
C ARG A 101 -34.48 1.18 8.68
N ALA A 102 -35.11 1.70 7.62
CA ALA A 102 -34.56 1.67 6.28
C ALA A 102 -33.26 2.51 6.17
N ARG A 103 -33.22 3.67 6.83
CA ARG A 103 -32.04 4.54 6.90
C ARG A 103 -30.87 3.85 7.58
N ASP A 104 -31.11 3.09 8.64
CA ASP A 104 -30.07 2.32 9.35
C ASP A 104 -29.48 1.20 8.47
N GLU A 105 -30.32 0.52 7.67
CA GLU A 105 -29.87 -0.48 6.68
C GLU A 105 -29.00 0.19 5.58
N GLU A 106 -29.43 1.34 5.07
CA GLU A 106 -28.69 2.13 4.08
C GLU A 106 -27.37 2.66 4.62
N GLN A 107 -27.35 3.09 5.89
CA GLN A 107 -26.14 3.51 6.60
C GLN A 107 -25.13 2.37 6.68
N ALA A 108 -25.57 1.19 7.14
CA ALA A 108 -24.70 0.01 7.22
C ALA A 108 -24.12 -0.37 5.85
N GLN A 109 -24.92 -0.27 4.78
CA GLN A 109 -24.44 -0.51 3.42
C GLN A 109 -23.42 0.53 2.95
N ALA A 110 -23.66 1.82 3.22
CA ALA A 110 -22.72 2.88 2.88
C ALA A 110 -21.37 2.71 3.62
N ASP A 111 -21.43 2.36 4.91
CA ASP A 111 -20.24 2.13 5.73
C ASP A 111 -19.44 0.90 5.25
N GLN A 112 -20.12 -0.16 4.84
CA GLN A 112 -19.47 -1.34 4.28
C GLN A 112 -18.71 -1.02 2.98
N PHE A 113 -19.30 -0.22 2.09
CA PHE A 113 -18.61 0.23 0.88
C PHE A 113 -17.44 1.15 1.19
N ALA A 114 -17.59 2.08 2.13
CA ALA A 114 -16.52 2.98 2.56
C ALA A 114 -15.31 2.23 3.15
N SER A 115 -15.59 1.23 3.99
CA SER A 115 -14.56 0.34 4.54
C SER A 115 -13.84 -0.44 3.45
N SER A 116 -14.59 -1.05 2.53
CA SER A 116 -14.04 -1.81 1.39
C SER A 116 -13.18 -0.93 0.48
N ALA A 117 -13.64 0.29 0.17
CA ALA A 117 -12.88 1.25 -0.64
C ALA A 117 -11.57 1.65 0.05
N THR A 118 -11.58 1.84 1.37
CA THR A 118 -10.39 2.20 2.15
C THR A 118 -9.36 1.08 2.16
N GLN A 119 -9.80 -0.15 2.44
CA GLN A 119 -8.93 -1.33 2.42
C GLN A 119 -8.30 -1.54 1.04
N LEU A 120 -9.10 -1.46 -0.02
CA LEU A 120 -8.61 -1.66 -1.38
C LEU A 120 -7.65 -0.54 -1.82
N ARG A 121 -7.91 0.71 -1.43
CA ARG A 121 -6.98 1.83 -1.68
C ARG A 121 -5.64 1.61 -1.01
N GLN A 122 -5.61 1.14 0.24
CA GLN A 122 -4.37 0.84 0.95
C GLN A 122 -3.60 -0.30 0.29
N ALA A 123 -4.28 -1.40 -0.07
CA ALA A 123 -3.67 -2.53 -0.75
C ALA A 123 -3.07 -2.12 -2.12
N ILE A 124 -3.79 -1.31 -2.90
CA ILE A 124 -3.31 -0.76 -4.17
C ILE A 124 -2.07 0.10 -3.97
N ALA A 125 -2.04 0.98 -2.96
CA ALA A 125 -0.88 1.82 -2.67
C ALA A 125 0.36 0.99 -2.31
N GLN A 126 0.18 -0.06 -1.50
CA GLN A 126 1.25 -0.98 -1.15
C GLN A 126 1.77 -1.73 -2.37
N ALA A 127 0.88 -2.29 -3.20
CA ALA A 127 1.23 -3.00 -4.43
C ALA A 127 1.96 -2.08 -5.44
N ASP A 128 1.45 -0.87 -5.66
CA ASP A 128 2.08 0.14 -6.53
C ASP A 128 3.51 0.47 -6.08
N SER A 129 3.72 0.66 -4.76
CA SER A 129 5.05 0.90 -4.19
C SER A 129 5.99 -0.29 -4.40
N HIS A 130 5.48 -1.52 -4.27
CA HIS A 130 6.27 -2.73 -4.41
C HIS A 130 6.69 -2.95 -5.87
N ILE A 131 5.75 -2.81 -6.81
CA ILE A 131 6.03 -2.91 -8.25
C ILE A 131 7.05 -1.86 -8.68
N LYS A 132 6.97 -0.62 -8.17
CA LYS A 132 7.98 0.42 -8.43
C LYS A 132 9.38 0.02 -7.96
N ARG A 133 9.50 -0.56 -6.76
CA ARG A 133 10.78 -1.05 -6.24
C ARG A 133 11.33 -2.20 -7.09
N LEU A 134 10.48 -3.16 -7.47
CA LEU A 134 10.87 -4.29 -8.30
C LEU A 134 11.38 -3.85 -9.68
N LYS A 135 10.72 -2.86 -10.30
CA LYS A 135 11.17 -2.24 -11.55
C LYS A 135 12.56 -1.63 -11.42
N GLN A 136 12.77 -0.80 -10.40
CA GLN A 136 14.07 -0.17 -10.17
C GLN A 136 15.19 -1.19 -9.93
N GLN A 137 14.89 -2.26 -9.19
CA GLN A 137 15.84 -3.37 -8.98
C GLN A 137 16.14 -4.11 -10.27
N ALA A 138 15.12 -4.45 -11.07
CA ALA A 138 15.30 -5.09 -12.37
C ALA A 138 16.15 -4.24 -13.33
N ASP A 139 15.91 -2.92 -13.38
CA ASP A 139 16.68 -1.99 -14.21
C ASP A 139 18.15 -1.91 -13.76
N THR A 140 18.39 -1.91 -12.45
CA THR A 140 19.75 -1.92 -11.89
C THR A 140 20.49 -3.19 -12.28
N VAL A 141 19.85 -4.36 -12.14
CA VAL A 141 20.47 -5.64 -12.51
C VAL A 141 20.79 -5.71 -14.00
N LYS A 142 19.87 -5.27 -14.87
CA LYS A 142 20.11 -5.19 -16.33
C LYS A 142 21.26 -4.25 -16.67
N ALA A 143 21.36 -3.10 -15.99
CA ALA A 143 22.47 -2.17 -16.20
C ALA A 143 23.81 -2.81 -15.80
N THR A 144 23.84 -3.52 -14.67
CA THR A 144 25.02 -4.27 -14.23
C THR A 144 25.39 -5.38 -15.21
N GLU A 145 24.43 -6.17 -15.70
CA GLU A 145 24.65 -7.21 -16.71
C GLU A 145 25.23 -6.63 -18.01
N ASN A 146 24.68 -5.50 -18.49
CA ASN A 146 25.18 -4.82 -19.68
C ASN A 146 26.62 -4.34 -19.52
N VAL A 147 26.97 -3.79 -18.35
CA VAL A 147 28.34 -3.38 -18.03
C VAL A 147 29.28 -4.59 -18.04
N GLN A 148 28.90 -5.69 -17.39
CA GLN A 148 29.70 -6.91 -17.36
C GLN A 148 29.91 -7.50 -18.76
N ARG A 149 28.86 -7.54 -19.59
CA ARG A 149 28.94 -7.99 -20.99
C ARG A 149 29.89 -7.10 -21.80
N ALA A 150 29.78 -5.78 -21.67
CA ALA A 150 30.69 -4.85 -22.33
C ALA A 150 32.15 -5.04 -21.89
N GLN A 151 32.38 -5.25 -20.59
CA GLN A 151 33.71 -5.53 -20.04
C GLN A 151 34.29 -6.84 -20.59
N ALA A 152 33.49 -7.92 -20.68
CA ALA A 152 33.93 -9.18 -21.27
C ALA A 152 34.31 -9.04 -22.74
N THR A 153 33.51 -8.34 -23.55
CA THR A 153 33.82 -8.07 -24.97
C THR A 153 35.10 -7.24 -25.14
N VAL A 154 35.35 -6.28 -24.25
CA VAL A 154 36.60 -5.52 -24.24
C VAL A 154 37.76 -6.44 -23.86
N ALA A 155 37.69 -7.17 -22.75
CA ALA A 155 38.76 -8.09 -22.33
C ALA A 155 39.14 -9.11 -23.43
N GLU A 156 38.15 -9.69 -24.12
CA GLU A 156 38.34 -10.62 -25.23
C GLU A 156 39.09 -9.96 -26.41
N ARG A 157 38.72 -8.72 -26.77
CA ARG A 157 39.34 -7.94 -27.85
C ARG A 157 40.74 -7.42 -27.53
N TYR A 158 41.09 -7.28 -26.26
CA TYR A 158 42.38 -6.71 -25.80
C TYR A 158 43.34 -7.74 -25.20
N SER A 159 43.03 -9.04 -25.30
CA SER A 159 43.89 -10.17 -24.89
C SER A 159 45.24 -10.28 -25.64
N GLY A 160 45.55 -9.36 -26.56
CA GLY A 160 46.81 -9.33 -27.32
C GLY A 160 47.75 -8.14 -27.05
N SER A 161 47.51 -7.27 -26.05
CA SER A 161 48.39 -6.12 -25.77
C SER A 161 48.55 -5.85 -24.27
N GLU A 162 49.55 -6.50 -23.69
CA GLU A 162 49.76 -6.77 -22.26
C GLU A 162 50.02 -5.53 -21.38
N SER A 163 50.37 -4.35 -21.94
CA SER A 163 50.84 -3.21 -21.14
C SER A 163 49.81 -2.12 -20.83
N ARG A 164 48.66 -2.06 -21.50
CA ARG A 164 47.59 -1.08 -21.21
C ARG A 164 46.47 -1.62 -20.33
N VAL A 165 46.46 -2.94 -20.10
CA VAL A 165 45.42 -3.68 -19.38
C VAL A 165 45.53 -3.47 -17.86
N GLN A 166 46.74 -3.43 -17.29
CA GLN A 166 46.94 -3.18 -15.85
C GLN A 166 46.28 -1.87 -15.38
N THR A 167 46.49 -0.76 -16.10
CA THR A 167 45.95 0.56 -15.70
C THR A 167 44.42 0.66 -15.84
N ALA A 168 43.84 -0.06 -16.80
CA ALA A 168 42.41 -0.12 -17.00
C ALA A 168 41.72 -1.02 -15.96
N LEU A 169 42.33 -2.16 -15.62
CA LEU A 169 41.87 -3.04 -14.55
C LEU A 169 41.93 -2.34 -13.18
N ASP A 170 43.00 -1.62 -12.87
CA ASP A 170 43.11 -0.83 -11.62
C ASP A 170 42.07 0.30 -11.54
N SER A 171 41.73 0.89 -12.68
CA SER A 171 40.67 1.91 -12.75
C SER A 171 39.28 1.29 -12.57
N LEU A 172 39.08 0.08 -13.07
CA LEU A 172 37.84 -0.67 -12.98
C LEU A 172 37.62 -1.26 -11.59
N GLU A 173 38.65 -1.77 -10.92
CA GLU A 173 38.62 -2.21 -9.52
C GLU A 173 38.16 -1.04 -8.63
N ARG A 174 38.70 0.17 -8.87
CA ARG A 174 38.24 1.41 -8.23
C ARG A 174 36.77 1.74 -8.50
N ILE A 175 36.31 1.62 -9.74
CA ILE A 175 34.91 1.91 -10.10
C ILE A 175 33.97 0.89 -9.44
N LYS A 176 34.36 -0.39 -9.42
CA LYS A 176 33.61 -1.47 -8.77
C LYS A 176 33.55 -1.28 -7.25
N GLN A 177 34.66 -0.93 -6.61
CA GLN A 177 34.67 -0.54 -5.20
C GLN A 177 33.75 0.64 -4.94
N LYS A 178 33.76 1.67 -5.80
CA LYS A 178 32.89 2.85 -5.66
C LYS A 178 31.41 2.51 -5.86
N GLN A 179 31.08 1.59 -6.75
CA GLN A 179 29.71 1.12 -6.95
C GLN A 179 29.23 0.23 -5.79
N ALA A 180 30.08 -0.66 -5.28
CA ALA A 180 29.78 -1.46 -4.10
C ALA A 180 29.60 -0.58 -2.86
N GLU A 181 30.46 0.43 -2.69
CA GLU A 181 30.35 1.43 -1.62
C GLU A 181 29.05 2.24 -1.75
N ASN A 182 28.69 2.67 -2.96
CA ASN A 182 27.41 3.36 -3.19
C ASN A 182 26.20 2.46 -2.91
N GLY A 183 26.25 1.18 -3.30
CA GLY A 183 25.21 0.19 -3.00
C GLY A 183 25.05 -0.02 -1.50
N ALA A 184 26.16 -0.24 -0.79
CA ALA A 184 26.18 -0.36 0.66
C ALA A 184 25.69 0.92 1.35
N ARG A 185 26.04 2.10 0.83
CA ARG A 185 25.56 3.39 1.33
C ARG A 185 24.07 3.59 1.12
N LEU A 186 23.52 3.11 0.01
CA LEU A 186 22.09 3.17 -0.29
C LEU A 186 21.30 2.18 0.57
N GLN A 187 21.87 1.01 0.85
CA GLN A 187 21.33 0.02 1.77
C GLN A 187 21.35 0.52 3.22
N ALA A 188 22.46 1.12 3.66
CA ALA A 188 22.57 1.80 4.94
C ALA A 188 21.63 3.00 5.04
N ALA A 189 21.42 3.76 3.96
CA ALA A 189 20.44 4.85 3.92
C ALA A 189 19.00 4.33 3.99
N ALA A 190 18.70 3.17 3.40
CA ALA A 190 17.40 2.52 3.50
C ALA A 190 17.16 1.95 4.92
N GLU A 191 18.19 1.41 5.56
CA GLU A 191 18.16 0.98 6.97
C GLU A 191 17.99 2.18 7.91
N LEU A 192 18.72 3.28 7.70
CA LEU A 192 18.55 4.53 8.44
C LEU A 192 17.18 5.17 8.19
N ALA A 193 16.62 5.09 6.98
CA ALA A 193 15.26 5.56 6.71
C ALA A 193 14.19 4.70 7.39
N LYS A 194 14.48 3.40 7.57
CA LYS A 194 13.65 2.46 8.35
C LYS A 194 13.81 2.66 9.86
N GLU A 195 14.94 3.17 10.33
CA GLU A 195 15.13 3.59 11.73
C GLU A 195 14.60 5.00 12.01
N ASN A 196 14.64 5.90 11.03
CA ASN A 196 14.12 7.28 11.12
C ASN A 196 12.63 7.41 10.79
N SER A 197 11.94 6.32 10.45
CA SER A 197 10.48 6.34 10.51
C SER A 197 10.07 6.58 11.95
N GLU A 198 9.33 7.68 12.19
CA GLU A 198 8.89 8.14 13.51
C GLU A 198 8.25 7.02 14.36
N ASP A 199 7.76 5.95 13.74
CA ASP A 199 7.26 4.73 14.37
C ASP A 199 8.27 3.96 15.24
N ALA A 200 9.58 4.01 14.96
CA ALA A 200 10.57 3.17 15.66
C ALA A 200 10.95 3.72 17.04
N LEU A 201 11.06 5.06 17.16
CA LEU A 201 11.30 5.72 18.45
C LEU A 201 10.04 5.65 19.31
N ASP A 202 8.87 5.88 18.72
CA ASP A 202 7.57 5.81 19.38
C ASP A 202 7.23 4.39 19.86
N ALA A 203 7.58 3.35 19.09
CA ALA A 203 7.45 1.96 19.51
C ALA A 203 8.41 1.60 20.66
N ARG A 204 9.64 2.14 20.67
CA ARG A 204 10.61 1.93 21.76
C ARG A 204 10.25 2.72 23.03
N LEU A 205 9.68 3.91 22.90
CA LEU A 205 9.21 4.71 24.04
C LEU A 205 7.94 4.13 24.67
N ARG A 206 7.03 3.53 23.87
CA ARG A 206 5.86 2.78 24.36
C ARG A 206 6.24 1.47 25.04
N SER A 207 7.20 0.71 24.49
CA SER A 207 7.66 -0.54 25.11
C SER A 207 8.49 -0.32 26.38
N ALA A 208 9.16 0.83 26.50
CA ALA A 208 9.86 1.25 27.71
C ALA A 208 8.96 1.93 28.76
N GLY A 209 7.68 2.17 28.46
CA GLY A 209 6.72 2.81 29.38
C GLY A 209 7.00 4.29 29.66
N ILE A 210 7.74 4.98 28.80
CA ILE A 210 8.24 6.35 29.02
C ILE A 210 7.28 7.40 28.42
N THR A 211 6.55 7.09 27.34
CA THR A 211 5.52 7.99 26.79
C THR A 211 4.11 7.59 27.24
N PRO A 212 3.31 8.52 27.80
CA PRO A 212 1.90 8.27 28.09
C PRO A 212 1.14 8.05 26.79
N ASP A 213 0.23 7.08 26.79
CA ASP A 213 -0.60 6.76 25.64
C ASP A 213 -1.69 7.84 25.45
N THR A 214 -1.30 8.97 24.86
CA THR A 214 -2.15 10.16 24.62
C THR A 214 -3.30 9.86 23.66
N HIS A 215 -3.28 8.70 22.99
CA HIS A 215 -4.31 8.22 22.09
C HIS A 215 -5.05 6.98 22.60
N SER A 216 -4.77 6.49 23.81
CA SER A 216 -5.59 5.46 24.42
C SER A 216 -7.03 5.97 24.58
N ALA A 217 -8.00 5.07 24.42
CA ALA A 217 -9.41 5.37 24.62
C ALA A 217 -9.69 6.04 25.98
N SER A 218 -8.86 5.74 26.99
CA SER A 218 -8.92 6.36 28.32
C SER A 218 -8.53 7.85 28.35
N ALA A 219 -7.48 8.24 27.60
CA ALA A 219 -7.02 9.63 27.47
C ALA A 219 -8.01 10.48 26.65
N VAL A 220 -8.58 9.90 25.59
CA VAL A 220 -9.64 10.53 24.79
C VAL A 220 -10.92 10.72 25.63
N LEU A 221 -11.31 9.74 26.45
CA LEU A 221 -12.46 9.84 27.36
C LEU A 221 -12.26 10.92 28.43
N ALA A 222 -11.04 11.06 28.97
CA ALA A 222 -10.71 12.11 29.93
C ALA A 222 -10.78 13.51 29.30
N ARG A 223 -10.29 13.68 28.05
CA ARG A 223 -10.39 14.93 27.28
C ARG A 223 -11.84 15.32 26.97
N LEU A 224 -12.66 14.36 26.56
CA LEU A 224 -14.09 14.57 26.30
C LEU A 224 -14.87 14.93 27.58
N LYS A 225 -14.55 14.29 28.71
CA LYS A 225 -15.13 14.64 30.02
C LYS A 225 -14.73 16.04 30.49
N ALA A 226 -13.51 16.48 30.20
CA ALA A 226 -13.05 17.83 30.53
C ALA A 226 -13.73 18.90 29.67
N HIS A 227 -13.93 18.65 28.36
CA HIS A 227 -14.69 19.54 27.47
C HIS A 227 -16.17 19.66 27.87
N LYS A 228 -16.81 18.58 28.35
CA LYS A 228 -18.19 18.62 28.87
C LYS A 228 -18.36 19.46 30.13
N LYS A 229 -17.29 19.66 30.91
CA LYS A 229 -17.34 20.42 32.19
C LYS A 229 -17.11 21.93 32.00
N GLN A 230 -16.77 22.37 30.80
CA GLN A 230 -16.45 23.77 30.46
C GLN A 230 -17.46 24.42 29.50
N GLN A 231 -18.54 23.72 29.12
CA GLN A 231 -19.70 24.33 28.47
C GLN A 231 -20.79 24.55 29.53
N PRO A 232 -21.24 25.80 29.79
CA PRO A 232 -22.45 26.05 30.56
C PRO A 232 -23.70 25.55 29.81
#